data_AF-A0A7Y5X100-F1
#
_entry.id   AF-A0A7Y5X100-F1
#
_cell.length_a   1.000
_cell.length_b   1.000
_cell.length_c   1.000
_cell.angle_alpha   90.00
_cell.angle_beta   90.00
_cell.angle_gamma   90.00
#
_symmetry.space_group_name_H-M   'P 1'
#
loop_
_entity.id
_entity.type
_entity.pdbx_description
1 polymer ?
#
loop_
_entity_poly.entity_id
_entity_poly.type
_entity_poly.pdbx_seq_one_letter_code
_entity_poly.pdbx_strand_id
1 'polypeptide(L)'
;MGELLPYLPYDSGAMRSVASAVKNQATRLATVGSEVAGAGGSMTFEGPAGDRIRDELAAVGRHASKAGEGLTAAAGQLERAADDVDAQNAQIRQHNDKVLSDMSAFERKLVLENT
;
A
#
# COMPACT_ATOMS: atom_id res chain seq x y z
N MET A 1 -14.63 18.94 32.01
CA MET A 1 -13.24 18.86 31.50
C MET A 1 -13.28 17.97 30.27
N GLY A 2 -12.89 18.47 29.10
CA GLY A 2 -12.72 17.62 27.91
C GLY A 2 -11.45 16.78 28.03
N GLU A 3 -11.49 15.52 27.60
CA GLU A 3 -10.34 14.61 27.63
C GLU A 3 -9.53 14.75 26.32
N LEU A 4 -8.20 14.79 26.43
CA LEU A 4 -7.29 14.74 25.28
C LEU A 4 -7.20 13.31 24.75
N LEU A 5 -7.29 13.16 23.43
CA LEU A 5 -7.15 11.89 22.76
C LEU A 5 -5.68 11.66 22.34
N PRO A 6 -5.12 10.46 22.56
CA PRO A 6 -3.78 10.12 22.08
C PRO A 6 -3.77 9.95 20.55
N TYR A 7 -2.66 10.29 19.90
CA TYR A 7 -2.45 9.99 18.48
C TYR A 7 -2.40 8.48 18.25
N LEU A 8 -2.77 8.07 17.04
CA LEU A 8 -2.58 6.69 16.62
C LEU A 8 -1.07 6.39 16.52
N PRO A 9 -0.62 5.24 17.07
CA PRO A 9 0.79 4.84 17.01
C PRO A 9 1.21 4.31 15.63
N TYR A 10 0.33 4.38 14.62
CA TYR A 10 0.58 3.85 13.29
C TYR A 10 1.30 4.85 12.41
N ASP A 11 2.37 4.40 11.74
CA ASP A 11 3.18 5.20 10.84
C ASP A 11 2.65 5.10 9.40
N SER A 12 1.85 6.08 8.98
CA SER A 12 1.32 6.20 7.61
C SER A 12 2.45 6.34 6.57
N GLY A 13 3.59 6.91 6.94
CA GLY A 13 4.78 7.01 6.08
C GLY A 13 5.38 5.64 5.79
N ALA A 14 5.55 4.81 6.81
CA ALA A 14 5.98 3.42 6.65
C ALA A 14 4.99 2.61 5.77
N MET A 15 3.68 2.80 5.95
CA MET A 15 2.66 2.15 5.13
C MET A 15 2.79 2.53 3.64
N ARG A 16 2.97 3.82 3.33
CA ARG A 16 3.21 4.29 1.94
C ARG A 16 4.52 3.77 1.37
N SER A 17 5.57 3.67 2.18
CA SER A 17 6.84 3.08 1.77
C SER A 17 6.67 1.62 1.34
N VAL A 18 5.96 0.82 2.14
CA VAL A 18 5.63 -0.57 1.80
C VAL A 18 4.77 -0.63 0.54
N ALA A 19 3.75 0.22 0.41
CA ALA A 19 2.91 0.27 -0.79
C ALA A 19 3.73 0.55 -2.06
N SER A 20 4.69 1.48 -1.99
CA SER A 20 5.60 1.78 -3.09
C SER A 20 6.48 0.58 -3.46
N ALA A 21 7.06 -0.10 -2.47
CA ALA A 21 7.83 -1.31 -2.69
C ALA A 21 6.99 -2.42 -3.37
N VAL A 22 5.75 -2.60 -2.94
CA VAL A 22 4.80 -3.57 -3.53
C VAL A 22 4.46 -3.19 -4.98
N LYS A 23 4.19 -1.91 -5.27
CA LYS A 23 3.99 -1.43 -6.66
C LYS A 23 5.18 -1.72 -7.55
N ASN A 24 6.40 -1.51 -7.05
CA ASN A 24 7.61 -1.81 -7.81
C ASN A 24 7.73 -3.32 -8.12
N GLN A 25 7.37 -4.19 -7.19
CA GLN A 25 7.32 -5.63 -7.43
C GLN A 25 6.24 -6.02 -8.44
N ALA A 26 5.06 -5.39 -8.37
CA ALA A 26 3.99 -5.58 -9.34
C ALA A 26 4.44 -5.25 -10.77
N THR A 27 5.09 -4.10 -10.95
CA THR A 27 5.64 -3.68 -12.25
C THR A 27 6.67 -4.68 -12.77
N ARG A 28 7.58 -5.15 -11.92
CA ARG A 28 8.58 -6.16 -12.32
C ARG A 28 7.93 -7.47 -12.77
N LEU A 29 6.89 -7.93 -12.06
CA LEU A 29 6.14 -9.13 -12.46
C LEU A 29 5.41 -8.95 -13.78
N ALA A 30 4.83 -7.78 -14.03
CA ALA A 30 4.21 -7.46 -15.31
C ALA A 30 5.24 -7.48 -16.47
N THR A 31 6.44 -6.94 -16.23
CA THR A 31 7.56 -7.03 -17.20
C THR A 31 7.94 -8.48 -17.47
N VAL A 32 8.19 -9.28 -16.42
CA VAL A 32 8.54 -10.71 -16.57
C VAL A 32 7.44 -11.47 -17.33
N GLY A 33 6.16 -11.22 -17.00
CA GLY A 33 5.04 -11.84 -17.69
C GLY A 33 5.01 -11.53 -19.19
N SER A 34 5.31 -10.28 -19.54
CA SER A 34 5.37 -9.81 -20.93
C SER A 34 6.57 -10.41 -21.66
N GLU A 35 7.74 -10.48 -21.03
CA GLU A 35 8.96 -11.07 -21.60
C GLU A 35 8.79 -12.58 -21.84
N VAL A 36 8.21 -13.31 -20.88
CA VAL A 36 7.96 -14.76 -21.03
C VAL A 36 6.97 -15.04 -22.15
N ALA A 37 5.87 -14.28 -22.22
CA ALA A 37 4.90 -14.40 -23.31
C ALA A 37 5.52 -14.05 -24.67
N GLY A 38 6.32 -12.98 -24.72
CA GLY A 38 7.04 -12.56 -25.92
C GLY A 38 8.05 -13.59 -26.40
N ALA A 39 8.85 -14.16 -25.48
CA ALA A 39 9.81 -15.22 -25.79
C ALA A 39 9.10 -16.45 -26.39
N GLY A 40 7.99 -16.89 -25.77
CA GLY A 40 7.18 -18.00 -26.30
C GLY A 40 6.54 -17.74 -27.66
N GLY A 41 6.24 -16.47 -27.98
CA GLY A 41 5.76 -16.04 -29.29
C GLY A 41 6.86 -15.96 -30.37
N SER A 42 8.09 -15.62 -29.98
CA SER A 42 9.24 -15.52 -30.89
C SER A 42 9.94 -16.84 -31.21
N MET A 43 9.65 -17.89 -30.42
CA MET A 43 10.24 -19.20 -30.59
C MET A 43 9.45 -20.06 -31.59
N THR A 44 10.18 -20.67 -32.52
CA THR A 44 9.66 -21.75 -33.36
C THR A 44 9.84 -23.05 -32.60
N PHE A 45 8.74 -23.74 -32.33
CA PHE A 45 8.77 -25.08 -31.79
C PHE A 45 8.26 -26.07 -32.83
N GLU A 46 8.90 -27.22 -32.94
CA GLU A 46 8.52 -28.27 -33.89
C GLU A 46 7.88 -29.45 -33.18
N GLY A 47 6.73 -29.89 -33.71
CA GLY A 47 5.99 -31.05 -33.22
C GLY A 47 5.14 -30.78 -31.95
N PRO A 48 4.38 -31.80 -31.49
CA PRO A 48 3.38 -31.63 -30.43
C PRO A 48 3.92 -31.21 -29.06
N ALA A 49 5.22 -31.45 -28.80
CA ALA A 49 5.88 -30.98 -27.58
C ALA A 49 6.07 -29.45 -27.62
N GLY A 50 6.25 -28.89 -28.82
CA GLY A 50 6.41 -27.47 -29.03
C GLY A 50 5.16 -26.65 -28.73
N ASP A 51 4.01 -27.14 -29.17
CA ASP A 51 2.72 -26.50 -28.89
C ASP A 51 2.47 -26.43 -27.38
N ARG A 52 2.79 -27.51 -26.65
CA ARG A 52 2.69 -27.52 -25.17
C ARG A 52 3.59 -26.48 -24.52
N ILE A 53 4.84 -26.36 -24.95
CA ILE A 53 5.78 -25.37 -24.40
C ILE A 53 5.26 -23.95 -24.66
N ARG A 54 4.73 -23.67 -25.85
CA ARG A 54 4.12 -22.38 -26.17
C ARG A 54 2.94 -22.06 -25.25
N ASP A 55 2.06 -23.03 -25.03
CA ASP A 55 0.90 -22.87 -24.15
C ASP A 55 1.30 -22.65 -22.68
N GLU A 56 2.32 -23.36 -22.21
CA GLU A 56 2.88 -23.20 -20.86
C GLU A 56 3.51 -21.82 -20.67
N LEU A 57 4.31 -21.34 -21.62
CA LEU A 57 4.89 -19.99 -21.58
C LEU A 57 3.81 -18.91 -21.56
N ALA A 58 2.77 -19.07 -22.38
CA ALA A 58 1.63 -18.15 -22.37
C ALA A 58 0.87 -18.20 -21.04
N ALA A 59 0.72 -19.37 -20.42
CA ALA A 59 0.09 -19.53 -19.12
C ALA A 59 0.91 -18.87 -18.00
N VAL A 60 2.23 -19.05 -18.00
CA VAL A 60 3.15 -18.40 -17.06
C VAL A 60 3.06 -16.89 -17.20
N GLY A 61 3.08 -16.36 -18.43
CA GLY A 61 2.92 -14.93 -18.68
C GLY A 61 1.63 -14.37 -18.08
N ARG A 62 0.49 -15.03 -18.32
CA ARG A 62 -0.81 -14.65 -17.73
C ARG A 62 -0.81 -14.70 -16.20
N HIS A 63 -0.21 -15.74 -15.61
CA HIS A 63 -0.11 -15.85 -14.15
C HIS A 63 0.73 -14.73 -13.54
N ALA A 64 1.86 -14.38 -14.16
CA ALA A 64 2.70 -13.27 -13.72
C ALA A 64 1.95 -11.92 -13.79
N SER A 65 1.22 -11.66 -14.88
CA SER A 65 0.38 -10.46 -14.98
C SER A 65 -0.69 -10.40 -13.88
N LYS A 66 -1.41 -11.51 -13.65
CA LYS A 66 -2.44 -11.58 -12.61
C LYS A 66 -1.87 -11.40 -11.19
N ALA A 67 -0.68 -11.95 -10.92
CA ALA A 67 0.01 -11.72 -9.66
C ALA A 67 0.41 -10.24 -9.50
N GLY A 68 0.87 -9.59 -10.58
CA GLY A 68 1.13 -8.15 -10.62
C GLY A 68 -0.10 -7.32 -10.28
N GLU A 69 -1.24 -7.60 -10.90
CA GLU A 69 -2.52 -6.92 -10.60
C GLU A 69 -2.92 -7.06 -9.12
N GLY A 70 -2.76 -8.25 -8.54
CA GLY A 70 -3.03 -8.50 -7.13
C GLY A 70 -2.15 -7.66 -6.20
N LEU A 71 -0.85 -7.54 -6.51
CA LEU A 71 0.07 -6.68 -5.77
C LEU A 71 -0.28 -5.20 -5.92
N THR A 72 -0.65 -4.74 -7.12
CA THR A 72 -1.13 -3.36 -7.32
C THR A 72 -2.35 -3.06 -6.47
N ALA A 73 -3.31 -3.99 -6.40
CA ALA A 73 -4.49 -3.84 -5.57
C ALA A 73 -4.14 -3.76 -4.08
N ALA A 74 -3.26 -4.64 -3.60
CA ALA A 74 -2.79 -4.65 -2.21
C ALA A 74 -2.06 -3.35 -1.84
N ALA A 75 -1.19 -2.84 -2.71
CA ALA A 75 -0.54 -1.55 -2.51
C ALA A 75 -1.56 -0.40 -2.41
N GLY A 76 -2.59 -0.41 -3.26
CA GLY A 76 -3.67 0.58 -3.17
C GLY A 76 -4.46 0.48 -1.86
N GLN A 77 -4.63 -0.71 -1.28
CA GLN A 77 -5.23 -0.86 0.05
C GLN A 77 -4.35 -0.28 1.17
N LEU A 78 -3.03 -0.48 1.09
CA LEU A 78 -2.08 0.11 2.04
C LEU A 78 -2.09 1.64 1.98
N GLU A 79 -2.16 2.22 0.78
CA GLU A 79 -2.24 3.68 0.61
C GLU A 79 -3.51 4.25 1.24
N ARG A 80 -4.67 3.61 1.01
CA ARG A 80 -5.94 4.04 1.63
C ARG A 80 -5.88 3.94 3.15
N ALA A 81 -5.33 2.84 3.67
CA ALA A 81 -5.17 2.69 5.12
C ALA A 81 -4.23 3.77 5.71
N ALA A 82 -3.20 4.18 4.97
CA ALA A 82 -2.34 5.30 5.37
C ALA A 82 -3.10 6.63 5.37
N ASP A 83 -3.95 6.88 4.35
CA ASP A 83 -4.82 8.07 4.29
C ASP A 83 -5.81 8.10 5.47
N ASP A 84 -6.39 6.95 5.84
CA ASP A 84 -7.30 6.83 6.97
C ASP A 84 -6.59 7.15 8.30
N VAL A 85 -5.36 6.67 8.50
CA VAL A 85 -4.54 7.00 9.67
C VAL A 85 -4.24 8.50 9.74
N ASP A 86 -3.86 9.11 8.62
CA ASP A 86 -3.61 10.56 8.55
C ASP A 86 -4.87 11.37 8.88
N ALA A 87 -6.02 10.95 8.35
CA ALA A 87 -7.31 11.58 8.61
C ALA A 87 -7.72 11.48 10.09
N GLN A 88 -7.58 10.29 10.70
CA GLN A 88 -7.89 10.09 12.11
C GLN A 88 -6.95 10.91 13.02
N ASN A 89 -5.65 10.95 12.71
CA ASN A 89 -4.69 11.79 13.42
C ASN A 89 -4.95 13.30 13.26
N ALA A 90 -5.51 13.73 12.13
CA ALA A 90 -5.96 15.11 11.95
C ALA A 90 -7.21 15.43 12.80
N GLN A 91 -8.16 14.49 12.90
CA GLN A 91 -9.35 14.64 13.75
C GLN A 91 -8.98 14.69 15.24
N ILE A 92 -8.06 13.82 15.68
CA ILE A 92 -7.53 13.82 17.05
C ILE A 92 -6.88 15.18 17.37
N ARG A 93 -6.07 15.71 16.46
CA ARG A 93 -5.49 17.06 16.58
C ARG A 93 -6.55 18.13 16.77
N GLN A 94 -7.53 18.16 15.88
CA GLN A 94 -8.59 19.17 15.92
C GLN A 94 -9.41 19.09 17.21
N HIS A 95 -9.71 17.87 17.68
CA HIS A 95 -10.39 17.66 18.95
C HIS A 95 -9.54 18.18 20.12
N ASN A 96 -8.27 17.81 20.16
CA ASN A 96 -7.34 18.24 21.22
C ASN A 96 -7.17 19.76 21.23
N ASP A 97 -7.01 20.39 20.07
CA ASP A 97 -6.90 21.85 19.94
C ASP A 97 -8.14 22.55 20.48
N LYS A 98 -9.33 22.00 20.21
CA LYS A 98 -10.59 22.53 20.74
C LYS A 98 -10.70 22.35 22.26
N VAL A 99 -10.36 21.17 22.78
CA VAL A 99 -10.34 20.94 24.23
C VAL A 99 -9.39 21.93 24.90
N LEU A 100 -8.19 22.12 24.36
CA LEU A 100 -7.22 23.09 24.88
C LEU A 100 -7.74 24.52 24.77
N SER A 101 -8.42 24.90 23.69
CA SER A 101 -8.98 26.25 23.51
C SER A 101 -10.01 26.62 24.57
N ASP A 102 -10.79 25.63 25.01
CA ASP A 102 -11.87 25.80 25.98
C ASP A 102 -11.37 25.80 27.45
N MET A 103 -10.11 25.43 27.69
CA MET A 103 -9.48 25.40 29.02
C MET A 103 -8.94 26.76 29.46
N SER A 104 -8.97 27.03 30.77
CA SER A 104 -8.26 28.18 31.34
C SER A 104 -6.74 28.03 31.20
N ALA A 105 -6.01 29.15 31.26
CA ALA A 105 -4.54 29.14 31.12
C ALA A 105 -3.83 28.27 32.17
N PHE A 106 -4.38 28.18 33.39
CA PHE A 106 -3.84 27.35 34.46
C PHE A 106 -4.05 25.85 34.16
N GLU A 107 -5.26 25.47 33.74
CA GLU A 107 -5.59 24.08 33.40
C GLU A 107 -4.78 23.60 32.18
N ARG A 108 -4.63 24.46 31.16
CA ARG A 108 -3.82 24.14 29.97
C ARG A 108 -2.35 23.89 30.32
N LYS A 109 -1.76 24.72 31.20
CA LYS A 109 -0.38 24.56 31.64
C LYS A 109 -0.18 23.25 32.41
N LEU A 110 -1.11 22.92 33.31
CA LEU A 110 -1.04 21.69 34.10
C LEU A 110 -1.13 20.43 33.22
N VAL A 111 -1.95 20.45 32.17
CA VAL A 111 -2.07 19.31 31.25
C VAL A 111 -0.80 19.13 30.41
N LEU A 112 -0.28 20.21 29.82
CA LEU A 112 0.92 20.16 28.99
C LEU A 112 2.20 19.79 29.76
N GLU A 113 2.26 20.06 31.07
CA GLU A 113 3.39 19.65 31.94
C GLU A 113 3.33 18.17 32.34
N ASN A 114 2.19 17.49 32.18
CA ASN A 114 1.97 16.10 32.59
C ASN A 114 1.73 15.12 31.42
N THR A 115 1.73 15.59 30.18
CA THR A 115 1.64 14.79 28.94
C THR A 115 2.98 14.72 28.23
#